data_AF-A0AAD1LZ97-F1
#
_entry.id   AF-A0AAD1LZ97-F1
#
_cell.length_a   1.000
_cell.length_b   1.000
_cell.length_c   1.000
_cell.angle_alpha   90.00
_cell.angle_beta   90.00
_cell.angle_gamma   90.00
#
_symmetry.space_group_name_H-M   'P 1'
#
loop_
_entity.id
_entity.type
_entity.pdbx_description
1 polymer ?
#
loop_
_entity_poly.entity_id
_entity_poly.type
_entity_poly.pdbx_seq_one_letter_code
_entity_poly.pdbx_strand_id
1 'polypeptide(L)'
;MAVASQLAGIRSGEAELAGSSAAAQYLADTCLTDGPLGRVGLEIEAHCYDPAAPYRRPSWDEITDVVAALPTLPGGSTVSVEPGGAVELSSPPVAGVLPAIAAMTSDQQVLRSAFADAGLGLVALGADPLRPAMRVNPGRVTAPWNNSSPPATPELRARP
;
A
#
# COMPACT_ATOMS: atom_id res chain seq x y z
N MET A 1 -21.65 -20.84 32.61
CA MET A 1 -21.28 -22.00 31.77
C MET A 1 -20.49 -21.48 30.59
N ALA A 2 -19.24 -21.94 30.46
CA ALA A 2 -18.32 -21.53 29.40
C ALA A 2 -18.65 -22.28 28.11
N VAL A 3 -18.70 -21.57 26.99
CA VAL A 3 -18.55 -22.18 25.66
C VAL A 3 -17.14 -21.85 25.20
N ALA A 4 -16.20 -22.73 25.53
CA ALA A 4 -14.93 -22.80 24.84
C ALA A 4 -15.23 -23.27 23.41
N SER A 5 -15.13 -22.37 22.43
CA SER A 5 -15.15 -22.76 21.02
C SER A 5 -13.74 -22.63 20.46
N GLN A 6 -13.29 -23.75 19.93
CA GLN A 6 -11.96 -24.03 19.43
C GLN A 6 -11.61 -23.13 18.24
N LEU A 7 -10.73 -22.15 18.44
CA LEU A 7 -9.93 -21.56 17.36
C LEU A 7 -8.45 -21.94 17.55
N ALA A 8 -8.22 -23.17 18.00
CA ALA A 8 -6.92 -23.82 17.85
C ALA A 8 -6.85 -24.39 16.43
N GLY A 9 -6.23 -23.64 15.52
CA GLY A 9 -5.80 -24.15 14.22
C GLY A 9 -6.60 -23.67 13.01
N ILE A 10 -6.47 -22.38 12.67
CA ILE A 10 -6.64 -21.98 11.27
C ILE A 10 -5.38 -22.46 10.54
N ARG A 11 -5.39 -23.72 10.11
CA ARG A 11 -4.58 -24.13 8.98
C ARG A 11 -5.09 -23.32 7.80
N SER A 12 -4.22 -22.54 7.18
CA SER A 12 -4.46 -21.86 5.91
C SER A 12 -4.79 -22.89 4.83
N GLY A 13 -6.06 -23.27 4.74
CA GLY A 13 -6.64 -23.78 3.51
C GLY A 13 -7.12 -22.58 2.72
N GLU A 14 -6.43 -22.24 1.64
CA GLU A 14 -6.93 -21.32 0.61
C GLU A 14 -8.15 -21.98 -0.04
N ALA A 15 -9.32 -21.81 0.57
CA ALA A 15 -10.57 -22.01 -0.15
C ALA A 15 -10.72 -20.80 -1.07
N GLU A 16 -10.50 -21.01 -2.37
CA GLU A 16 -10.76 -20.00 -3.38
C GLU A 16 -12.22 -19.53 -3.25
N LEU A 17 -12.41 -18.22 -3.10
CA LEU A 17 -13.74 -17.64 -2.97
C LEU A 17 -14.43 -17.65 -4.33
N ALA A 18 -15.69 -18.12 -4.38
CA ALA A 18 -16.44 -18.34 -5.62
C ALA A 18 -16.76 -17.09 -6.45
N GLY A 19 -16.37 -15.89 -6.01
CA GLY A 19 -16.57 -14.62 -6.71
C GLY A 19 -16.64 -13.42 -5.78
N SER A 20 -16.78 -12.21 -6.35
CA SER A 20 -16.81 -10.96 -5.60
C SER A 20 -17.93 -10.87 -4.56
N SER A 21 -19.11 -11.44 -4.85
CA SER A 21 -20.22 -11.51 -3.89
C SER A 21 -19.89 -12.41 -2.68
N ALA A 22 -19.25 -13.56 -2.92
CA ALA A 22 -18.82 -14.44 -1.84
C ALA A 22 -17.71 -13.79 -0.99
N ALA A 23 -16.78 -13.07 -1.62
CA ALA A 23 -15.76 -12.30 -0.93
C ALA A 23 -16.36 -11.17 -0.09
N ALA A 24 -17.32 -10.42 -0.62
CA ALA A 24 -18.01 -9.37 0.11
C ALA A 24 -18.76 -9.91 1.33
N GLN A 25 -19.44 -11.05 1.19
CA GLN A 25 -20.14 -11.70 2.29
C GLN A 25 -19.14 -12.18 3.36
N TYR A 26 -18.06 -12.85 2.96
CA TYR A 26 -17.01 -13.29 3.88
C TYR A 26 -16.41 -12.11 4.67
N LEU A 27 -16.12 -10.99 4.00
CA LEU A 27 -15.64 -9.78 4.66
C LEU A 27 -16.68 -9.24 5.64
N ALA A 28 -17.94 -9.10 5.24
CA ALA A 28 -19.00 -8.63 6.12
C ALA A 28 -19.16 -9.49 7.38
N ASP A 29 -18.98 -10.81 7.25
CA ASP A 29 -19.14 -11.77 8.34
C ASP A 29 -17.92 -11.86 9.27
N THR A 30 -16.72 -11.50 8.79
CA THR A 30 -15.46 -11.75 9.53
C THR A 30 -14.64 -10.50 9.86
N CYS A 31 -14.84 -9.39 9.13
CA CYS A 31 -14.07 -8.17 9.34
C CYS A 31 -14.34 -7.55 10.71
N LEU A 32 -13.35 -6.80 11.22
CA LEU A 32 -13.44 -6.06 12.49
C LEU A 32 -13.74 -6.94 13.72
N THR A 33 -13.49 -8.25 13.64
CA THR A 33 -13.55 -9.15 14.79
C THR A 33 -12.30 -8.99 15.64
N ASP A 34 -12.46 -8.77 16.94
CA ASP A 34 -11.34 -8.72 17.88
C ASP A 34 -10.56 -10.05 17.86
N GLY A 35 -9.25 -9.95 17.76
CA GLY A 35 -8.34 -11.09 17.76
C GLY A 35 -6.98 -10.73 18.34
N PRO A 36 -6.15 -11.74 18.65
CA PRO A 36 -4.77 -11.49 19.07
C PRO A 36 -4.04 -10.69 17.97
N LEU A 37 -3.17 -9.77 18.39
CA LEU A 37 -2.28 -9.06 17.46
C LEU A 37 -1.47 -10.09 16.67
N GLY A 38 -1.75 -10.16 15.37
CA GLY A 38 -1.20 -11.15 14.47
C GLY A 38 0.04 -10.65 13.76
N ARG A 39 0.08 -10.90 12.45
CA ARG A 39 1.14 -10.38 11.58
C ARG A 39 0.87 -8.91 11.25
N VAL A 40 1.93 -8.12 11.17
CA VAL A 40 1.90 -6.70 10.83
C VAL A 40 2.70 -6.50 9.55
N GLY A 41 2.06 -5.92 8.54
CA GLY A 41 2.71 -5.34 7.37
C GLY A 41 2.67 -3.82 7.48
N LEU A 42 3.69 -3.15 6.95
CA LEU A 42 3.81 -1.70 6.90
C LEU A 42 3.95 -1.24 5.45
N GLU A 43 3.31 -0.12 5.15
CA GLU A 43 3.44 0.60 3.88
C GLU A 43 3.91 2.03 4.17
N ILE A 44 4.92 2.49 3.45
CA ILE A 44 5.47 3.85 3.59
C ILE A 44 5.71 4.42 2.20
N GLU A 45 5.09 5.57 1.93
CA GLU A 45 5.30 6.37 0.74
C GLU A 45 6.24 7.56 1.02
N ALA A 46 7.09 7.87 0.05
CA ALA A 46 7.98 9.03 0.08
C ALA A 46 7.94 9.80 -1.25
N HIS A 47 7.90 11.12 -1.16
CA HIS A 47 8.06 11.99 -2.31
C HIS A 47 9.52 11.99 -2.77
N CYS A 48 9.72 11.68 -4.05
CA CYS A 48 11.02 11.82 -4.70
C CYS A 48 11.25 13.28 -5.14
N TYR A 49 12.43 13.82 -4.85
CA TYR A 49 12.81 15.18 -5.23
C TYR A 49 14.28 15.26 -5.64
N ASP A 50 14.60 16.30 -6.37
CA ASP A 50 15.97 16.64 -6.78
C ASP A 50 16.55 17.62 -5.74
N PRO A 51 17.57 17.26 -4.94
CA PRO A 51 18.14 18.15 -3.94
C PRO A 51 18.81 19.40 -4.54
N ALA A 52 19.30 19.32 -5.79
CA ALA A 52 19.89 20.45 -6.48
C ALA A 52 18.83 21.38 -7.10
N ALA A 53 17.64 20.86 -7.39
CA ALA A 53 16.51 21.60 -7.92
C ALA A 53 15.17 21.17 -7.28
N PRO A 54 14.86 21.55 -6.02
CA PRO A 54 13.70 21.01 -5.27
C PRO A 54 12.32 21.25 -5.91
N TYR A 55 12.19 22.27 -6.76
CA TYR A 55 10.96 22.55 -7.52
C TYR A 55 10.81 21.68 -8.77
N ARG A 56 11.88 21.04 -9.24
CA ARG A 56 11.83 20.07 -10.33
C ARG A 56 11.17 18.78 -9.81
N ARG A 57 10.29 18.21 -10.61
CA ARG A 57 9.77 16.86 -10.37
C ARG A 57 10.65 15.86 -11.12
N PRO A 58 11.28 14.89 -10.45
CA PRO A 58 11.92 13.77 -11.12
C PRO A 58 10.93 13.08 -12.06
N SER A 59 11.40 12.71 -13.25
CA SER A 59 10.59 12.03 -14.25
C SER A 59 10.33 10.58 -13.84
N TRP A 60 9.37 9.94 -14.51
CA TRP A 60 9.07 8.52 -14.28
C TRP A 60 10.30 7.64 -14.50
N ASP A 61 11.00 7.84 -15.63
CA ASP A 61 12.17 7.06 -15.99
C ASP A 61 13.30 7.22 -14.96
N GLU A 62 13.57 8.46 -14.52
CA GLU A 62 14.57 8.74 -13.47
C GLU A 62 14.29 7.98 -12.16
N ILE A 63 13.02 7.84 -11.78
CA ILE A 63 12.63 7.12 -10.57
C ILE A 63 12.71 5.61 -10.81
N THR A 64 12.15 5.11 -11.91
CA THR A 64 12.08 3.68 -12.18
C THR A 64 13.44 3.06 -12.49
N ASP A 65 14.38 3.82 -13.06
CA ASP A 65 15.75 3.36 -13.28
C ASP A 65 16.45 3.05 -11.95
N VAL A 66 16.25 3.90 -10.93
CA VAL A 66 16.78 3.65 -9.59
C VAL A 66 16.12 2.41 -8.97
N VAL A 67 14.79 2.31 -9.06
CA VAL A 67 14.03 1.18 -8.51
C VAL A 67 14.46 -0.14 -9.17
N ALA A 68 14.69 -0.15 -10.49
CA ALA A 68 15.12 -1.33 -11.23
C ALA A 68 16.55 -1.78 -10.87
N ALA A 69 17.38 -0.86 -10.39
CA ALA A 69 18.76 -1.14 -9.97
C ALA A 69 18.87 -1.54 -8.48
N LEU A 70 17.77 -1.56 -7.73
CA LEU A 70 17.80 -1.90 -6.31
C LEU A 70 18.26 -3.35 -6.08
N PRO A 71 19.08 -3.59 -5.04
CA PRO A 71 19.32 -4.94 -4.58
C PRO A 71 18.06 -5.51 -3.92
N THR A 72 18.09 -6.81 -3.63
CA THR A 72 17.09 -7.40 -2.73
C THR A 72 17.08 -6.66 -1.40
N LEU A 73 15.89 -6.21 -0.98
CA LEU A 73 15.73 -5.49 0.27
C LEU A 73 15.79 -6.46 1.47
N PRO A 74 16.56 -6.13 2.53
CA PRO A 74 16.81 -7.05 3.65
C PRO A 74 15.56 -7.40 4.47
N GLY A 75 14.61 -6.46 4.59
CA GLY A 75 13.29 -6.63 5.18
C GLY A 75 12.26 -7.24 4.24
N GLY A 76 12.62 -7.44 2.97
CA GLY A 76 11.81 -8.13 1.97
C GLY A 76 10.67 -7.30 1.38
N SER A 77 10.66 -5.97 1.59
CA SER A 77 9.64 -5.11 0.99
C SER A 77 9.66 -5.16 -0.53
N THR A 78 8.49 -5.04 -1.15
CA THR A 78 8.37 -4.68 -2.56
C THR A 78 8.43 -3.17 -2.72
N VAL A 79 8.90 -2.70 -3.88
CA VAL A 79 8.97 -1.28 -4.22
C VAL A 79 8.04 -0.99 -5.39
N SER A 80 7.20 0.04 -5.25
CA SER A 80 6.33 0.56 -6.31
C SER A 80 6.52 2.06 -6.48
N VAL A 81 6.04 2.58 -7.62
CA VAL A 81 6.04 4.01 -7.92
C VAL A 81 4.62 4.44 -8.20
N GLU A 82 4.12 5.34 -7.36
CA GLU A 82 2.79 5.90 -7.49
C GLU A 82 2.68 6.80 -8.72
N PRO A 83 1.47 7.05 -9.26
CA PRO A 83 1.28 7.85 -10.46
C PRO A 83 1.95 9.23 -10.44
N GLY A 84 2.03 9.85 -9.25
CA GLY A 84 2.68 11.13 -9.03
C GLY A 84 4.21 11.08 -8.88
N GLY A 85 4.81 9.89 -8.89
CA GLY A 85 6.25 9.68 -8.70
C GLY A 85 6.67 9.56 -7.23
N ALA A 86 5.71 9.34 -6.31
CA ALA A 86 6.08 8.90 -4.97
C ALA A 86 6.57 7.46 -5.03
N VAL A 87 7.55 7.11 -4.20
CA VAL A 87 8.11 5.76 -4.12
C VAL A 87 7.56 5.13 -2.85
N GLU A 88 7.03 3.93 -2.98
CA GLU A 88 6.42 3.20 -1.89
C GLU A 88 7.23 1.94 -1.55
N LEU A 89 7.34 1.65 -0.25
CA LEU A 89 7.72 0.36 0.28
C LEU A 89 6.50 -0.34 0.88
N SER A 90 6.22 -1.55 0.43
CA SER A 90 5.22 -2.45 1.05
C SER A 90 5.93 -3.67 1.62
N SER A 91 5.94 -3.79 2.94
CA SER A 91 6.67 -4.85 3.65
C SER A 91 5.82 -6.11 3.84
N PRO A 92 6.43 -7.31 3.79
CA PRO A 92 5.71 -8.54 4.04
C PRO A 92 5.18 -8.55 5.48
N PRO A 93 4.02 -9.17 5.75
CA PRO A 93 3.52 -9.22 7.11
C PRO A 93 4.43 -10.09 7.98
N VAL A 94 4.84 -9.61 9.15
CA VAL A 94 5.70 -10.36 10.09
C VAL A 94 5.07 -10.42 11.48
N ALA A 95 5.48 -11.38 12.30
CA ALA A 95 4.89 -11.54 13.63
C ALA A 95 5.26 -10.38 14.56
N GLY A 96 4.29 -9.50 14.86
CA GLY A 96 4.44 -8.38 15.79
C GLY A 96 4.96 -7.07 15.17
N VAL A 97 4.73 -5.98 15.90
CA VAL A 97 5.02 -4.60 15.45
C VAL A 97 6.52 -4.31 15.39
N LEU A 98 7.29 -4.73 16.41
CA LEU A 98 8.73 -4.41 16.48
C LEU A 98 9.53 -5.04 15.32
N PRO A 99 9.34 -6.32 14.96
CA PRO A 99 9.98 -6.88 13.77
C PRO A 99 9.57 -6.17 12.47
N ALA A 100 8.30 -5.78 12.34
CA ALA A 100 7.82 -5.05 11.17
C ALA A 100 8.51 -3.69 11.01
N ILE A 101 8.64 -2.93 12.11
CA ILE A 101 9.36 -1.66 12.12
C ILE A 101 10.84 -1.85 11.78
N ALA A 102 11.49 -2.88 12.33
CA ALA A 102 12.90 -3.16 12.06
C ALA A 102 13.16 -3.52 10.59
N ALA A 103 12.31 -4.36 10.00
CA ALA A 103 12.37 -4.71 8.58
C ALA A 103 12.19 -3.46 7.69
N MET A 104 11.11 -2.70 7.92
CA MET A 104 10.81 -1.48 7.19
C MET A 104 11.91 -0.41 7.32
N THR A 105 12.52 -0.28 8.49
CA THR A 105 13.64 0.66 8.70
C THR A 105 14.87 0.27 7.88
N SER A 106 15.18 -1.03 7.80
CA SER A 106 16.32 -1.54 7.02
C SER A 106 16.10 -1.31 5.52
N ASP A 107 14.88 -1.52 5.05
CA ASP A 107 14.50 -1.32 3.65
C ASP A 107 14.54 0.16 3.26
N GLN A 108 14.05 1.04 4.13
CA GLN A 108 14.17 2.49 3.93
C GLN A 108 15.62 2.97 3.83
N GLN A 109 16.57 2.36 4.55
CA GLN A 109 17.99 2.72 4.47
C GLN A 109 18.58 2.37 3.10
N VAL A 110 18.33 1.16 2.61
CA VAL A 110 18.77 0.74 1.28
C VAL A 110 18.16 1.62 0.20
N LEU A 111 16.84 1.87 0.28
CA LEU A 111 16.14 2.71 -0.68
C LEU A 111 16.69 4.14 -0.70
N ARG A 112 16.85 4.77 0.48
CA ARG A 112 17.40 6.13 0.58
C ARG A 112 18.83 6.22 0.04
N SER A 113 19.67 5.21 0.30
CA SER A 113 21.04 5.16 -0.22
C SER A 113 21.04 5.11 -1.75
N ALA A 114 20.26 4.20 -2.34
CA ALA A 114 20.20 4.06 -3.80
C ALA A 114 19.69 5.33 -4.51
N PHE A 115 18.68 6.00 -3.94
CA PHE A 115 18.21 7.28 -4.47
C PHE A 115 19.26 8.39 -4.32
N ALA A 116 19.94 8.46 -3.17
CA ALA A 116 21.00 9.43 -2.96
C ALA A 116 22.18 9.24 -3.92
N ASP A 117 22.56 8.00 -4.21
CA ASP A 117 23.61 7.67 -5.19
C ASP A 117 23.22 8.10 -6.61
N ALA A 118 21.92 8.11 -6.92
CA ALA A 118 21.37 8.65 -8.17
C ALA A 118 21.16 10.17 -8.16
N GLY A 119 21.55 10.86 -7.08
CA GLY A 119 21.37 12.31 -6.93
C GLY A 119 19.93 12.73 -6.60
N LEU A 120 19.09 11.82 -6.13
CA LEU A 120 17.70 12.05 -5.74
C LEU A 120 17.51 11.93 -4.23
N GLY A 121 16.53 12.65 -3.69
CA GLY A 121 16.12 12.59 -2.29
C GLY A 121 14.74 11.97 -2.13
N LEU A 122 14.51 11.33 -0.98
CA LEU A 122 13.21 10.79 -0.58
C LEU A 122 12.76 11.44 0.74
N VAL A 123 11.52 11.94 0.77
CA VAL A 123 10.93 12.52 1.98
C VAL A 123 9.52 11.96 2.23
N ALA A 124 9.31 11.40 3.43
CA ALA A 124 8.02 10.85 3.83
C ALA A 124 7.14 11.96 4.44
N LEU A 125 6.32 12.59 3.60
CA LEU A 125 5.32 13.59 3.98
C LEU A 125 3.98 13.19 3.37
N GLY A 126 2.87 13.54 4.04
CA GLY A 126 1.54 13.26 3.51
C GLY A 126 1.15 14.10 2.28
N ALA A 127 1.87 15.18 2.02
CA ALA A 127 1.71 16.00 0.82
C ALA A 127 3.03 16.70 0.48
N ASP A 128 3.24 16.95 -0.81
CA ASP A 128 4.37 17.70 -1.30
C ASP A 128 4.13 19.21 -1.06
N PRO A 129 4.91 19.87 -0.19
CA PRO A 129 4.68 21.27 0.14
C PRO A 129 5.21 22.23 -0.94
N LEU A 130 6.02 21.76 -1.90
CA LEU A 130 6.72 22.60 -2.87
C LEU A 130 6.13 22.51 -4.28
N ARG A 131 5.57 21.36 -4.65
CA ARG A 131 5.13 21.06 -6.02
C ARG A 131 3.64 20.71 -6.05
N PRO A 132 2.86 21.28 -6.99
CA PRO A 132 1.46 20.90 -7.15
C PRO A 132 1.33 19.42 -7.56
N ALA A 133 0.20 18.81 -7.21
CA ALA A 133 -0.11 17.44 -7.61
C ALA A 133 -0.08 17.29 -9.14
N MET A 134 0.72 16.35 -9.64
CA MET A 134 0.90 16.10 -11.07
C MET A 134 1.25 14.64 -11.28
N ARG A 135 0.70 14.04 -12.34
CA ARG A 135 1.03 12.68 -12.76
C ARG A 135 2.31 12.68 -13.61
N VAL A 136 3.22 11.75 -13.33
CA VAL A 136 4.42 11.50 -14.13
C VAL A 136 4.43 10.12 -14.77
N ASN A 137 3.65 9.17 -14.23
CA ASN A 137 3.45 7.86 -14.85
C ASN A 137 2.96 8.03 -16.30
N PRO A 138 3.49 7.28 -17.29
CA PRO A 138 3.08 7.39 -18.70
C PRO A 138 1.89 6.47 -19.07
N GLY A 139 1.52 5.52 -18.21
CA GLY A 139 0.45 4.54 -18.46
C GLY A 139 -0.93 5.17 -18.62
N ARG A 140 -1.89 4.47 -19.22
CA ARG A 140 -3.24 5.00 -19.42
C ARG A 140 -3.95 5.22 -18.09
N VAL A 141 -4.67 6.33 -17.98
CA VAL A 141 -5.63 6.56 -16.90
C VAL A 141 -6.88 5.75 -17.22
N THR A 142 -7.23 4.78 -16.39
CA THR A 142 -8.61 4.29 -16.33
C THR A 142 -9.47 5.45 -15.83
N ALA A 143 -10.60 5.71 -16.51
CA ALA A 143 -11.41 6.92 -16.35
C ALA A 143 -11.49 7.42 -14.88
N PRO A 144 -11.43 8.74 -14.64
CA PRO A 144 -11.54 9.28 -13.29
C PRO A 144 -12.77 8.71 -12.60
N TRP A 145 -12.63 8.37 -11.31
CA TRP A 145 -13.77 8.03 -10.46
C TRP A 145 -14.79 9.16 -10.54
N ASN A 146 -15.83 8.99 -11.34
CA ASN A 146 -16.94 9.92 -11.32
C ASN A 146 -17.74 9.63 -10.05
N ASN A 147 -17.99 10.65 -9.24
CA ASN A 147 -18.90 10.53 -8.09
C ASN A 147 -20.37 10.64 -8.54
N SER A 148 -20.67 10.28 -9.78
CA SER A 148 -21.99 10.36 -10.38
C SER A 148 -22.60 8.96 -10.45
N SER A 149 -22.60 8.26 -9.31
CA SER A 149 -23.55 7.15 -9.17
C SER A 149 -24.96 7.75 -9.09
N PRO A 150 -25.93 7.31 -9.91
CA PRO A 150 -27.32 7.71 -9.72
C PRO A 150 -27.76 7.27 -8.30
N PRO A 151 -28.59 8.08 -7.60
CA PRO A 151 -29.06 7.71 -6.27
C PRO A 151 -29.76 6.35 -6.34
N ALA A 152 -29.46 5.47 -5.39
CA ALA A 152 -30.18 4.21 -5.24
C ALA A 152 -31.68 4.50 -5.13
N THR A 153 -32.46 3.99 -6.08
CA THR A 153 -33.92 4.02 -6.00
C THR A 153 -34.35 3.30 -4.72
N PRO A 154 -35.14 3.93 -3.82
CA PRO A 154 -35.63 3.26 -2.65
C PRO A 154 -36.59 2.15 -3.09
N GLU A 155 -36.24 0.90 -2.80
CA GLU A 155 -37.16 -0.22 -2.95
C GLU A 155 -38.34 -0.02 -1.99
N LEU A 156 -39.51 0.21 -2.58
CA LEU A 156 -40.78 0.27 -1.88
C LEU A 156 -41.07 -1.12 -1.29
N ARG A 157 -40.88 -1.29 0.03
CA ARG A 157 -41.38 -2.46 0.76
C ARG A 157 -42.91 -2.50 0.65
N ALA A 158 -43.43 -3.29 -0.28
CA ALA A 158 -44.78 -3.79 -0.21
C ALA A 158 -44.82 -4.92 0.85
N ARG A 159 -45.44 -4.64 2.01
CA ARG A 159 -45.89 -5.70 2.90
C ARG A 159 -47.23 -6.24 2.41
N PRO A 160 -47.42 -7.55 2.48
CA PRO A 160 -48.59 -8.13 3.15
C PRO A 160 -48.24 -8.57 4.58
#